data_AF-A0A015J0U7-F1
#
_entry.id   AF-A0A015J0U7-F1
#
_cell.length_a   1.000
_cell.length_b   1.000
_cell.length_c   1.000
_cell.angle_alpha   90.00
_cell.angle_beta   90.00
_cell.angle_gamma   90.00
#
_symmetry.space_group_name_H-M   'P 1'
#
loop_
_entity.id
_entity.type
_entity.pdbx_description
1 polymer ?
#
loop_
_entity_poly.entity_id
_entity_poly.type
_entity_poly.pdbx_seq_one_letter_code
_entity_poly.pdbx_strand_id
1 'polypeptide(L)'
;MATTAAPTFFPPYEIKGRGFFIDGALHLNNPAMAAYEKAIQYNVAKEKISVLSLGTGGYMPNPLNPDLYRGNLFWAQNLHKVVLPQQKGNTDRSMYSLLGNHYQRWQVWFEEKISLDDYKSVPYLLELGHQYIEELDASDENPINKLIESFE
;
A
#
# COMPACT_ATOMS: atom_id res chain seq x y z
N MET A 1 -7.36 -15.26 -5.96
CA MET A 1 -7.35 -16.13 -4.77
C MET A 1 -5.96 -16.22 -4.15
N ALA A 2 -4.91 -16.64 -4.86
CA ALA A 2 -3.55 -16.74 -4.29
C ALA A 2 -3.05 -15.47 -3.59
N THR A 3 -3.05 -14.32 -4.29
CA THR A 3 -2.50 -13.07 -3.77
C THR A 3 -3.26 -12.47 -2.59
N THR A 4 -4.46 -12.97 -2.27
CA THR A 4 -5.34 -12.48 -1.20
C THR A 4 -5.48 -13.49 -0.06
N ALA A 5 -4.66 -14.54 -0.04
CA ALA A 5 -4.69 -15.58 0.98
C ALA A 5 -3.99 -15.13 2.27
N ALA A 6 -4.51 -14.07 2.89
CA ALA A 6 -4.00 -13.46 4.11
C ALA A 6 -3.88 -14.49 5.24
N PRO A 7 -2.67 -14.73 5.79
CA PRO A 7 -2.52 -15.59 6.96
C PRO A 7 -3.45 -15.13 8.07
N THR A 8 -3.97 -16.08 8.84
CA THR A 8 -5.00 -15.90 9.89
C THR A 8 -6.43 -15.63 9.40
N PHE A 9 -6.63 -15.22 8.14
CA PHE A 9 -7.96 -15.05 7.54
C PHE A 9 -8.32 -16.18 6.57
N PHE A 10 -7.35 -16.62 5.76
CA PHE A 10 -7.58 -17.62 4.71
C PHE A 10 -6.49 -18.70 4.72
N PRO A 11 -6.81 -19.94 4.30
CA PRO A 11 -5.81 -20.97 4.08
C PRO A 11 -4.92 -20.62 2.87
N PRO A 12 -3.69 -21.17 2.79
CA PRO A 12 -2.89 -21.10 1.57
C PRO A 12 -3.65 -21.63 0.36
N TYR A 13 -3.49 -20.98 -0.78
CA TYR A 13 -4.14 -21.35 -2.03
C TYR A 13 -3.24 -22.26 -2.87
N GLU A 14 -3.70 -23.46 -3.19
CA GLU A 14 -3.00 -24.36 -4.09
C GLU A 14 -3.21 -23.95 -5.55
N ILE A 15 -2.12 -23.76 -6.29
CA ILE A 15 -2.13 -23.71 -7.74
C ILE A 15 -1.56 -25.03 -8.24
N LYS A 16 -2.40 -25.83 -8.92
CA LYS A 16 -2.01 -27.15 -9.43
C LYS A 16 -0.73 -27.07 -10.26
N GLY A 17 0.24 -27.92 -9.91
CA GLY A 17 1.55 -27.98 -10.58
C GLY A 17 2.50 -26.81 -10.26
N ARG A 18 2.13 -25.88 -9.36
CA ARG A 18 2.98 -24.74 -8.96
C ARG A 18 3.18 -24.62 -7.44
N GLY A 19 2.35 -25.29 -6.64
CA GLY A 19 2.50 -25.35 -5.18
C GLY A 19 1.47 -24.50 -4.43
N PHE A 20 1.75 -24.22 -3.16
CA PHE A 20 0.89 -23.44 -2.27
C PHE A 20 1.36 -21.99 -2.18
N PHE A 21 0.40 -21.07 -2.27
CA PHE A 21 0.63 -19.64 -2.27
C PHE A 21 -0.11 -19.00 -1.11
N ILE A 22 0.50 -17.97 -0.53
CA ILE A 22 -0.07 -17.13 0.52
C ILE A 22 -0.12 -15.69 0.02
N ASP A 23 -0.74 -14.81 0.81
CA ASP A 23 -0.93 -13.40 0.46
C ASP A 23 0.34 -12.71 -0.04
N GLY A 24 0.16 -11.91 -1.10
CA GLY A 24 1.24 -11.13 -1.70
C GLY A 24 1.79 -10.06 -0.77
N ALA A 25 0.99 -9.56 0.18
CA ALA A 25 1.39 -8.55 1.14
C ALA A 25 2.60 -8.99 1.98
N LEU A 26 2.75 -10.29 2.26
CA LEU A 26 3.92 -10.81 2.98
C LEU A 26 5.25 -10.55 2.25
N HIS A 27 5.20 -10.48 0.93
CA HIS A 27 6.36 -10.22 0.09
C HIS A 27 6.43 -8.76 -0.37
N LEU A 28 5.31 -8.21 -0.85
CA LEU A 28 5.20 -6.88 -1.45
C LEU A 28 3.87 -6.22 -1.07
N ASN A 29 3.84 -5.53 0.06
CA ASN A 29 2.65 -4.76 0.47
C ASN A 29 2.44 -3.45 -0.30
N ASN A 30 3.50 -2.95 -0.93
CA ASN A 30 3.48 -1.86 -1.89
C ASN A 30 4.20 -2.36 -3.16
N PRO A 31 3.48 -2.82 -4.19
CA PRO A 31 4.09 -3.42 -5.37
C PRO A 31 4.69 -2.39 -6.34
N ALA A 32 4.72 -1.09 -5.99
CA ALA A 32 5.17 -0.02 -6.90
C ALA A 32 6.58 -0.26 -7.47
N MET A 33 7.55 -0.63 -6.63
CA MET A 33 8.91 -0.94 -7.09
C MET A 33 8.93 -2.16 -8.02
N ALA A 34 8.23 -3.23 -7.66
CA ALA A 34 8.17 -4.44 -8.49
C ALA A 34 7.51 -4.17 -9.85
N ALA A 35 6.48 -3.31 -9.90
CA ALA A 35 5.85 -2.86 -11.13
C ALA A 35 6.83 -2.04 -11.99
N TYR A 36 7.54 -1.10 -11.38
CA TYR A 36 8.60 -0.32 -12.04
C TYR A 36 9.69 -1.23 -12.64
N GLU A 37 10.26 -2.14 -11.84
CA GLU A 37 11.27 -3.10 -12.30
C GLU A 37 10.74 -3.97 -13.44
N LYS A 38 9.46 -4.36 -13.41
CA LYS A 38 8.85 -5.14 -14.49
C LYS A 38 8.73 -4.33 -15.80
N ALA A 39 8.41 -3.04 -15.73
CA ALA A 39 8.41 -2.17 -16.90
C ALA A 39 9.82 -2.04 -17.50
N ILE A 40 10.86 -1.93 -16.67
CA ILE A 40 12.25 -1.94 -17.12
C ILE A 40 12.61 -3.26 -17.82
N GLN A 41 12.17 -4.40 -17.29
CA GLN A 41 12.38 -5.71 -17.93
C GLN A 41 11.72 -5.81 -19.31
N TYR A 42 10.67 -5.04 -19.57
CA TYR A 42 10.05 -4.92 -20.89
C TYR A 42 10.71 -3.87 -21.80
N ASN A 43 11.89 -3.35 -21.43
CA ASN A 43 12.64 -2.33 -22.14
C ASN A 43 11.88 -1.01 -22.32
N VAL A 44 10.98 -0.67 -21.39
CA VAL A 44 10.40 0.68 -21.34
C VAL A 44 11.47 1.64 -20.85
N ALA A 45 11.68 2.73 -21.61
CA ALA A 45 12.63 3.77 -21.24
C ALA A 45 12.21 4.43 -19.92
N LYS A 46 13.16 4.67 -19.01
CA LYS A 46 12.89 5.10 -17.63
C LYS A 46 12.07 6.39 -17.57
N GLU A 47 12.42 7.34 -18.42
CA GLU A 47 11.78 8.63 -18.61
C GLU A 47 10.33 8.54 -19.10
N LYS A 48 9.91 7.38 -19.63
CA LYS A 48 8.53 7.11 -20.05
C LYS A 48 7.72 6.36 -19.00
N ILE A 49 8.29 6.11 -17.81
CA ILE A 49 7.63 5.37 -16.74
C ILE A 49 7.17 6.34 -15.67
N SER A 50 5.86 6.51 -15.57
CA SER A 50 5.21 7.19 -14.46
C SER A 50 4.40 6.18 -13.64
N VAL A 51 4.44 6.29 -12.32
CA VAL A 51 3.85 5.33 -11.38
C VAL A 51 2.95 6.07 -10.40
N LEU A 52 1.65 5.82 -10.50
CA LEU A 52 0.67 6.15 -9.47
C LEU A 52 0.48 4.96 -8.53
N SER A 53 0.85 5.14 -7.27
CA SER A 53 0.72 4.14 -6.21
C SER A 53 -0.46 4.49 -5.32
N LEU A 54 -1.50 3.65 -5.34
CA LEU A 54 -2.71 3.84 -4.55
C LEU A 54 -2.65 3.01 -3.26
N GLY A 55 -2.89 3.67 -2.14
CA GLY A 55 -2.97 3.06 -0.83
C GLY A 55 -4.39 2.70 -0.43
N THR A 56 -4.53 1.63 0.35
CA THR A 56 -5.80 1.21 0.97
C THR A 56 -6.06 1.92 2.31
N GLY A 57 -5.39 3.06 2.52
CA GLY A 57 -5.33 3.73 3.82
C GLY A 57 -4.46 3.00 4.86
N GLY A 58 -4.38 3.57 6.06
CA GLY A 58 -3.58 3.05 7.16
C GLY A 58 -3.79 3.84 8.44
N TYR A 59 -3.52 3.20 9.57
CA TYR A 59 -3.58 3.84 10.88
C TYR A 59 -2.18 3.93 11.46
N MET A 60 -1.72 5.13 11.82
CA MET A 60 -0.48 5.32 12.56
C MET A 60 -0.79 5.29 14.06
N PRO A 61 -0.35 4.25 14.78
CA PRO A 61 -0.62 4.17 16.20
C PRO A 61 0.11 5.24 16.98
N ASN A 62 -0.51 5.70 18.06
CA ASN A 62 0.10 6.69 18.94
C ASN A 62 1.41 6.13 19.54
N PRO A 63 2.57 6.74 19.25
CA PRO A 63 3.87 6.27 19.74
C PRO A 63 3.99 6.30 21.28
N LEU A 64 3.12 7.06 21.96
CA LEU A 64 3.08 7.18 23.43
C LEU A 64 2.29 6.05 24.11
N ASN A 65 1.61 5.17 23.36
CA ASN A 65 0.85 4.05 23.91
C ASN A 65 1.26 2.69 23.29
N PRO A 66 2.44 2.15 23.66
CA PRO A 66 3.02 0.94 23.06
C PRO A 66 2.39 -0.38 23.53
N ASP A 67 1.47 -0.36 24.50
CA ASP A 67 0.94 -1.59 25.12
C ASP A 67 0.05 -2.41 24.17
N LEU A 68 -0.40 -1.82 23.06
CA LEU A 68 -1.03 -2.51 21.93
C LEU A 68 -0.07 -3.42 21.14
N TYR A 69 1.25 -3.45 21.44
CA TYR A 69 2.29 -4.09 20.63
C TYR A 69 3.12 -5.18 21.31
N ARG A 70 2.73 -5.64 22.51
CA ARG A 70 3.54 -6.59 23.31
C ARG A 70 2.92 -8.00 23.36
N GLY A 71 3.68 -9.01 22.92
CA GLY A 71 3.40 -10.44 23.13
C GLY A 71 3.81 -11.36 21.97
N ASN A 72 4.22 -12.61 22.25
CA ASN A 72 4.60 -13.57 21.19
C ASN A 72 3.41 -13.96 20.29
N LEU A 73 2.20 -14.00 20.84
CA LEU A 73 0.96 -14.18 20.08
C LEU A 73 0.61 -12.92 19.26
N PHE A 74 0.95 -11.74 19.78
CA PHE A 74 0.85 -10.49 19.04
C PHE A 74 1.78 -10.52 17.82
N TRP A 75 3.05 -10.92 17.95
CA TRP A 75 3.94 -11.03 16.79
C TRP A 75 3.51 -12.09 15.77
N ALA A 76 2.99 -13.24 16.22
CA ALA A 76 2.46 -14.27 15.33
C ALA A 76 1.22 -13.82 14.54
N GLN A 77 0.32 -13.06 15.18
CA GLN A 77 -0.90 -12.54 14.54
C GLN A 77 -0.70 -11.19 13.84
N ASN A 78 0.31 -10.42 14.21
CA ASN A 78 0.49 -9.02 13.81
C ASN A 78 1.83 -8.77 13.10
N LEU A 79 2.54 -9.81 12.64
CA LEU A 79 3.71 -9.67 11.78
C LEU A 79 3.40 -8.78 10.58
N HIS A 80 2.20 -8.96 10.02
CA HIS A 80 1.67 -8.11 8.96
C HIS A 80 1.43 -6.65 9.42
N LYS A 81 1.18 -6.37 10.71
CA LYS A 81 0.99 -4.98 11.18
C LYS A 81 2.31 -4.24 11.40
N VAL A 82 3.43 -4.95 11.55
CA VAL A 82 4.74 -4.33 11.80
C VAL A 82 5.62 -4.29 10.56
N VAL A 83 5.63 -5.36 9.76
CA VAL A 83 6.46 -5.46 8.55
C VAL A 83 5.86 -4.66 7.39
N LEU A 84 4.53 -4.69 7.24
CA LEU A 84 3.85 -4.11 6.08
C LEU A 84 3.90 -2.57 6.02
N PRO A 85 3.78 -1.81 7.13
CA PRO A 85 3.98 -0.35 7.10
C PRO A 85 5.43 0.04 6.81
N GLN A 86 6.41 -0.74 7.30
CA GLN A 86 7.83 -0.51 7.05
C GLN A 86 8.21 -0.77 5.60
N GLN A 87 7.66 -1.83 4.98
CA GLN A 87 7.83 -2.08 3.55
C GLN A 87 7.25 -0.95 2.70
N LYS A 88 6.06 -0.42 3.06
CA LYS A 88 5.43 0.73 2.38
C LYS A 88 6.36 1.95 2.38
N GLY A 89 6.80 2.42 3.55
CA GLY A 89 7.65 3.61 3.68
C GLY A 89 9.03 3.48 3.00
N ASN A 90 9.64 2.30 3.06
CA ASN A 90 10.89 2.04 2.34
C ASN A 90 10.70 2.04 0.81
N THR A 91 9.58 1.51 0.33
CA THR A 91 9.25 1.49 -1.11
C THR A 91 9.03 2.90 -1.63
N ASP A 92 8.20 3.69 -0.93
CA ASP A 92 7.88 5.06 -1.36
C ASP A 92 9.14 5.93 -1.45
N ARG A 93 10.02 5.87 -0.44
CA ARG A 93 11.30 6.60 -0.44
C ARG A 93 12.18 6.21 -1.63
N SER A 94 12.32 4.91 -1.90
CA SER A 94 13.13 4.45 -3.05
C SER A 94 12.50 4.87 -4.38
N MET A 95 11.17 4.83 -4.50
CA MET A 95 10.47 5.24 -5.71
C MET A 95 10.59 6.74 -5.98
N TYR A 96 10.42 7.59 -4.96
CA TYR A 96 10.67 9.03 -5.10
C TYR A 96 12.13 9.32 -5.48
N SER A 97 13.09 8.56 -4.97
CA SER A 97 14.50 8.70 -5.37
C SER A 97 14.77 8.29 -6.81
N LEU A 98 13.98 7.37 -7.39
CA LEU A 98 14.18 6.85 -8.75
C LEU A 98 13.44 7.66 -9.81
N LEU A 99 12.22 8.10 -9.49
CA LEU A 99 11.28 8.68 -10.45
C LEU A 99 10.95 10.15 -10.17
N GLY A 100 11.32 10.67 -8.99
CA GLY A 100 10.97 12.04 -8.60
C GLY A 100 9.47 12.29 -8.75
N ASN A 101 9.13 13.30 -9.57
CA ASN A 101 7.74 13.70 -9.81
C ASN A 101 6.93 12.67 -10.63
N HIS A 102 7.60 11.75 -11.34
CA HIS A 102 6.94 10.65 -12.06
C HIS A 102 6.47 9.53 -11.11
N TYR A 103 6.73 9.65 -9.80
CA TYR A 103 6.10 8.81 -8.78
C TYR A 103 5.13 9.64 -7.94
N GLN A 104 3.89 9.16 -7.83
CA GLN A 104 2.88 9.75 -6.94
C GLN A 104 2.32 8.66 -6.03
N ARG A 105 2.33 8.92 -4.71
CA ARG A 105 1.73 8.03 -3.70
C ARG A 105 0.51 8.70 -3.10
N TRP A 106 -0.65 8.09 -3.29
CA TRP A 106 -1.93 8.55 -2.74
C TRP A 106 -2.34 7.63 -1.60
N GLN A 107 -2.31 8.14 -0.38
CA GLN A 107 -2.45 7.37 0.85
C GLN A 107 -3.27 8.16 1.88
N VAL A 108 -4.40 7.58 2.27
CA VAL A 108 -5.24 8.08 3.37
C VAL A 108 -4.68 7.61 4.71
N TRP A 109 -4.74 8.44 5.73
CA TRP A 109 -4.44 8.06 7.12
C TRP A 109 -5.71 8.14 7.95
N PHE A 110 -6.05 7.04 8.61
CA PHE A 110 -7.25 6.92 9.42
C PHE A 110 -7.00 7.49 10.83
N GLU A 111 -8.00 8.13 11.40
CA GLU A 111 -7.99 8.56 12.80
C GLU A 111 -8.10 7.38 13.76
N GLU A 112 -8.81 6.33 13.34
CA GLU A 112 -9.01 5.11 14.11
C GLU A 112 -8.59 3.87 13.32
N LYS A 113 -8.32 2.78 14.05
CA LYS A 113 -7.91 1.52 13.45
C LYS A 113 -9.13 0.78 12.88
N ILE A 114 -9.14 0.59 11.57
CA ILE A 114 -10.10 -0.25 10.86
C ILE A 114 -9.50 -1.65 10.66
N SER A 115 -10.25 -2.71 10.98
CA SER A 115 -9.80 -4.10 10.78
C SER A 115 -9.86 -4.48 9.30
N LEU A 116 -9.01 -5.42 8.87
CA LEU A 116 -8.94 -5.87 7.48
C LEU A 116 -10.25 -6.52 7.00
N ASP A 117 -10.98 -7.16 7.92
CA ASP A 117 -12.23 -7.88 7.69
C ASP A 117 -13.49 -7.06 8.01
N ASP A 118 -13.35 -5.78 8.39
CA ASP A 118 -14.48 -4.93 8.74
C ASP A 118 -15.19 -4.36 7.51
N TYR A 119 -16.01 -5.20 6.86
CA TYR A 119 -16.81 -4.78 5.71
C TYR A 119 -17.91 -3.77 6.07
N LYS A 120 -18.24 -3.58 7.36
CA LYS A 120 -19.26 -2.61 7.78
C LYS A 120 -18.73 -1.18 7.72
N SER A 121 -17.41 -0.99 7.75
CA SER A 121 -16.76 0.30 7.57
C SER A 121 -16.71 0.76 6.11
N VAL A 122 -17.15 -0.04 5.13
CA VAL A 122 -17.09 0.33 3.70
C VAL A 122 -17.71 1.70 3.39
N PRO A 123 -18.90 2.07 3.90
CA PRO A 123 -19.46 3.41 3.68
C PRO A 123 -18.54 4.53 4.18
N TYR A 124 -17.94 4.36 5.35
CA TYR A 124 -16.99 5.33 5.91
C TYR A 124 -15.68 5.38 5.10
N LEU A 125 -15.17 4.24 4.63
CA LEU A 125 -13.99 4.20 3.76
C LEU A 125 -14.23 4.91 2.42
N LEU A 126 -15.45 4.83 1.88
CA LEU A 126 -15.84 5.56 0.68
C LEU A 126 -15.87 7.07 0.95
N GLU A 127 -16.44 7.49 2.06
CA GLU A 127 -16.44 8.90 2.48
C GLU A 127 -15.02 9.46 2.60
N LEU A 128 -14.13 8.75 3.30
CA LEU A 128 -12.71 9.12 3.39
C LEU A 128 -12.03 9.20 2.03
N GLY A 129 -12.35 8.28 1.12
CA GLY A 129 -11.86 8.30 -0.24
C GLY A 129 -12.29 9.54 -1.01
N HIS A 130 -13.57 9.93 -0.90
CA HIS A 130 -14.10 11.14 -1.53
C HIS A 130 -13.47 12.41 -0.96
N GLN A 131 -13.42 12.52 0.37
CA GLN A 131 -12.76 13.65 1.05
C GLN A 131 -11.30 13.79 0.62
N TYR A 132 -10.57 12.68 0.56
CA TYR A 132 -9.18 12.71 0.13
C TYR A 132 -9.00 13.20 -1.31
N ILE A 133 -9.88 12.84 -2.24
CA ILE A 133 -9.83 13.37 -3.61
C ILE A 133 -10.10 14.88 -3.63
N GLU A 134 -11.06 15.37 -2.84
CA GLU A 134 -11.31 16.81 -2.71
C GLU A 134 -10.10 17.55 -2.11
N GLU A 135 -9.43 16.97 -1.12
CA GLU A 135 -8.18 17.51 -0.55
C GLU A 135 -7.04 17.55 -1.59
N LEU A 136 -6.89 16.50 -2.40
CA LEU A 136 -5.89 16.47 -3.47
C LEU A 136 -6.14 17.56 -4.52
N ASP A 137 -7.40 17.82 -4.87
CA ASP A 137 -7.80 18.86 -5.83
C ASP A 137 -7.62 20.27 -5.27
N ALA A 138 -7.92 20.47 -3.98
CA ALA A 138 -7.80 21.76 -3.31
C ALA A 138 -6.36 22.07 -2.83
N SER A 139 -5.44 21.11 -2.87
CA SER A 139 -4.09 21.26 -2.33
C SER A 139 -3.22 22.21 -3.19
N ASP A 140 -2.53 23.14 -2.52
CA ASP A 140 -1.51 24.00 -3.14
C ASP A 140 -0.36 23.19 -3.77
N GLU A 141 -0.13 21.95 -3.31
CA GLU A 141 0.87 21.07 -3.90
C GLU A 141 0.46 20.56 -5.29
N ASN A 142 -0.80 20.71 -5.65
CA ASN A 142 -1.40 20.33 -6.93
C ASN A 142 -0.98 18.93 -7.45
N PRO A 143 -1.17 17.87 -6.65
CA PRO A 143 -0.72 16.53 -6.97
C PRO A 143 -1.44 15.93 -8.20
N ILE A 144 -2.67 16.36 -8.49
CA ILE A 144 -3.42 15.92 -9.67
C ILE A 144 -2.78 16.46 -10.94
N ASN A 145 -2.45 17.76 -11.01
CA ASN A 145 -1.77 18.30 -12.19
C ASN A 145 -0.35 17.75 -12.33
N LYS A 146 0.40 17.61 -11.23
CA LYS A 146 1.73 16.96 -11.27
C LYS A 146 1.68 15.55 -11.86
N LEU A 147 0.63 14.79 -11.55
CA LEU A 147 0.41 13.48 -12.15
C LEU A 147 0.16 13.61 -13.66
N ILE A 148 -0.72 14.52 -14.08
CA ILE A 148 -1.05 14.74 -15.50
C ILE A 148 0.19 15.17 -16.29
N GLU A 149 0.92 16.17 -15.79
CA GLU A 149 2.17 16.69 -16.36
C GLU A 149 3.26 15.61 -16.43
N SER A 150 3.27 14.62 -15.53
CA SER A 150 4.24 13.52 -15.57
C SER A 150 4.08 12.57 -16.77
N PHE A 151 3.01 12.73 -17.56
CA PHE A 151 2.78 11.95 -18.78
C PHE A 151 3.17 12.71 -20.06
N GLU A 152 3.47 14.00 -19.98
CA GLU A 152 3.89 14.85 -21.10
C GLU A 152 5.40 14.74 -21.37
#